data_AF-A0ABD5TK82-F1
#
_entry.id   AF-A0ABD5TK82-F1
#
_cell.length_a   1.000
_cell.length_b   1.000
_cell.length_c   1.000
_cell.angle_alpha   90.00
_cell.angle_beta   90.00
_cell.angle_gamma   90.00
#
_symmetry.space_group_name_H-M   'P 1'
#
loop_
_entity.id
_entity.type
_entity.pdbx_description
1 polymer ?
#
loop_
_entity_poly.entity_id
_entity_poly.type
_entity_poly.pdbx_seq_one_letter_code
_entity_poly.pdbx_strand_id
1 'polypeptide(L)'
;MSEAVEFGSKAAADRAREEHADLVCPVDDDKRMRTVHFVSDTPDTLLDRLRAEADEGTAQREDRGPGQVDLTDAERGRLDFSKGRANVLWARSIKGLAARHGVSDWTSYVDPTLTVDEHREVMENAGQEGGGARADPDQRDADREANAAATEQAEGCNHARGHCEHGDPDACEFLQEACGYSEAEVSDLLTEPDPAPGDGPTDDDASPLSPPDDLEGARVGAYLRSVRGYLNATDAVAEHIEKLRESLEHANDAARAVNGIRTDAGLEPIHFTKLEDANADLTDLVRMVATTCEECHADHSEHGHDVTAGDREDVREAAVDGAGSTPVGVSDETERAATEADT
;
A
#
# COMPACT_ATOMS: atom_id res chain seq x y z
N MET A 1 -8.52 -32.54 -33.61
CA MET A 1 -8.73 -31.37 -32.74
C MET A 1 -7.70 -31.45 -31.64
N SER A 2 -7.26 -30.32 -31.11
CA SER A 2 -6.31 -30.26 -30.00
C SER A 2 -6.91 -29.47 -28.84
N GLU A 3 -6.49 -29.83 -27.63
CA GLU A 3 -6.89 -29.17 -26.39
C GLU A 3 -5.77 -28.23 -25.96
N ALA A 4 -6.08 -26.96 -25.72
CA ALA A 4 -5.09 -25.94 -25.39
C ALA A 4 -5.02 -25.71 -23.88
N VAL A 5 -3.78 -25.62 -23.34
CA VAL A 5 -3.50 -25.21 -21.97
C VAL A 5 -2.48 -24.07 -22.00
N GLU A 6 -2.84 -22.92 -21.43
CA GLU A 6 -1.98 -21.73 -21.41
C GLU A 6 -1.23 -21.63 -20.09
N PHE A 7 0.11 -21.75 -20.13
CA PHE A 7 0.93 -21.72 -18.93
C PHE A 7 1.40 -20.31 -18.59
N GLY A 8 1.55 -20.04 -17.30
CA GLY A 8 2.06 -18.76 -16.80
C GLY A 8 3.46 -18.41 -17.31
N SER A 9 4.28 -19.35 -17.78
CA SER A 9 5.59 -19.03 -18.40
C SER A 9 5.94 -19.97 -19.56
N LYS A 10 6.78 -19.48 -20.48
CA LYS A 10 7.34 -20.29 -21.57
C LYS A 10 8.10 -21.51 -21.04
N ALA A 11 8.89 -21.35 -19.98
CA ALA A 11 9.62 -22.46 -19.37
C ALA A 11 8.69 -23.53 -18.78
N ALA A 12 7.55 -23.14 -18.20
CA ALA A 12 6.55 -24.09 -17.73
C ALA A 12 5.87 -24.82 -18.89
N ALA A 13 5.54 -24.11 -19.96
CA ALA A 13 5.03 -24.71 -21.19
C ALA A 13 6.04 -25.70 -21.81
N ASP A 14 7.32 -25.35 -21.84
CA ASP A 14 8.38 -26.20 -22.38
C ASP A 14 8.62 -27.45 -21.51
N ARG A 15 8.54 -27.34 -20.18
CA ARG A 15 8.53 -28.52 -19.29
C ARG A 15 7.34 -29.44 -19.53
N ALA A 16 6.13 -28.88 -19.64
CA ALA A 16 4.94 -29.66 -19.93
C ALA A 16 5.05 -30.39 -21.29
N ARG A 17 5.68 -29.75 -22.29
CA ARG A 17 5.99 -30.39 -23.58
C ARG A 17 7.00 -31.53 -23.46
N GLU A 18 7.98 -31.40 -22.57
CA GLU A 18 9.00 -32.43 -22.35
C GLU A 18 8.45 -33.62 -21.56
N GLU A 19 7.67 -33.36 -20.51
CA GLU A 19 7.09 -34.37 -19.63
C GLU A 19 5.96 -35.17 -20.30
N HIS A 20 5.23 -34.55 -21.23
CA HIS A 20 4.10 -35.13 -21.95
C HIS A 20 4.28 -35.11 -23.46
N ALA A 21 5.52 -35.30 -23.93
CA ALA A 21 5.90 -35.19 -25.34
C ALA A 21 5.08 -36.13 -26.27
N ASP A 22 4.59 -37.24 -25.75
CA ASP A 22 3.75 -38.22 -26.45
C ASP A 22 2.30 -37.75 -26.64
N LEU A 23 1.86 -36.75 -25.88
CA LEU A 23 0.50 -36.20 -25.90
C LEU A 23 0.44 -34.81 -26.52
N VAL A 24 1.57 -34.18 -26.84
CA VAL A 24 1.61 -32.89 -27.54
C VAL A 24 1.14 -33.04 -28.98
N CYS A 25 0.23 -32.18 -29.42
CA CYS A 25 -0.29 -32.15 -30.78
C CYS A 25 0.81 -31.69 -31.76
N PRO A 26 1.29 -32.54 -32.69
CA PRO A 26 2.40 -32.20 -33.58
C PRO A 26 2.03 -31.21 -34.69
N VAL A 27 0.73 -30.95 -34.88
CA VAL A 27 0.21 -30.07 -35.95
C VAL A 27 -0.07 -28.66 -35.41
N ASP A 28 -0.61 -28.57 -34.20
CA ASP A 28 -1.12 -27.31 -33.63
C ASP A 28 -0.18 -26.70 -32.58
N ASP A 29 0.70 -27.49 -31.94
CA ASP A 29 1.63 -26.96 -30.94
C ASP A 29 2.76 -26.15 -31.59
N ASP A 30 2.94 -24.92 -31.12
CA ASP A 30 4.06 -24.06 -31.47
C ASP A 30 4.94 -23.83 -30.24
N LYS A 31 6.14 -24.44 -30.26
CA LYS A 31 7.15 -24.31 -29.19
C LYS A 31 7.55 -22.87 -28.89
N ARG A 32 7.22 -21.88 -29.73
CA ARG A 32 7.46 -20.46 -29.45
C ARG A 32 6.48 -19.91 -28.41
N MET A 33 5.28 -20.48 -28.32
CA MET A 33 4.19 -20.02 -27.45
C MET A 33 4.24 -20.60 -26.04
N ARG A 34 3.61 -19.89 -25.10
CA ARG A 34 3.36 -20.36 -23.72
C ARG A 34 2.13 -21.29 -23.60
N THR A 35 1.41 -21.47 -24.70
CA THR A 35 0.27 -22.37 -24.80
C THR A 35 0.74 -23.68 -25.39
N VAL A 36 0.43 -24.79 -24.70
CA VAL A 36 0.70 -26.14 -25.20
C VAL A 36 -0.59 -26.73 -25.74
N HIS A 37 -0.53 -27.23 -26.97
CA HIS A 37 -1.65 -27.95 -27.58
C HIS A 37 -1.44 -29.45 -27.38
N PHE A 38 -2.40 -30.12 -26.76
CA PHE A 38 -2.42 -31.57 -26.56
C PHE A 38 -3.37 -32.25 -27.56
N VAL A 39 -3.14 -33.53 -27.88
CA VAL A 39 -4.04 -34.31 -28.74
C VAL A 39 -5.41 -34.46 -28.09
N SER A 40 -6.49 -34.53 -28.87
CA SER A 40 -7.87 -34.67 -28.34
C SER A 40 -8.11 -35.92 -27.50
N ASP A 41 -7.25 -36.94 -27.61
CA ASP A 41 -7.35 -38.18 -26.84
C ASP A 41 -6.67 -38.07 -25.46
N THR A 42 -6.15 -36.88 -25.11
CA THR A 42 -5.54 -36.62 -23.81
C THR A 42 -6.61 -36.73 -22.72
N PRO A 43 -6.38 -37.53 -21.65
CA PRO A 43 -7.38 -37.69 -20.60
C PRO A 43 -7.76 -36.36 -19.94
N ASP A 44 -9.07 -36.11 -19.78
CA ASP A 44 -9.58 -34.88 -19.14
C ASP A 44 -8.96 -34.64 -17.77
N THR A 45 -8.78 -35.70 -16.96
CA THR A 45 -8.13 -35.62 -15.64
C THR A 45 -6.67 -35.11 -15.68
N LEU A 46 -5.97 -35.31 -16.79
CA LEU A 46 -4.62 -34.78 -16.99
C LEU A 46 -4.69 -33.32 -17.46
N LEU A 47 -5.61 -33.00 -18.38
CA LEU A 47 -5.83 -31.61 -18.82
C LEU A 47 -6.26 -30.72 -17.65
N ASP A 48 -7.11 -31.22 -16.76
CA ASP A 48 -7.57 -30.49 -15.58
C ASP A 48 -6.43 -30.27 -14.57
N ARG A 49 -5.53 -31.24 -14.41
CA ARG A 49 -4.32 -31.08 -13.60
C ARG A 49 -3.38 -30.04 -14.20
N LEU A 50 -3.11 -30.13 -15.50
CA LEU A 50 -2.24 -29.19 -16.21
C LEU A 50 -2.81 -27.77 -16.20
N ARG A 51 -4.13 -27.62 -16.28
CA ARG A 51 -4.83 -26.33 -16.09
C ARG A 51 -4.66 -25.81 -14.67
N ALA A 52 -4.85 -26.66 -13.65
CA ALA A 52 -4.62 -26.26 -12.26
C ALA A 52 -3.16 -25.84 -11.99
N GLU A 53 -2.18 -26.55 -12.54
CA GLU A 53 -0.75 -26.18 -12.46
C GLU A 53 -0.44 -24.89 -13.24
N ALA A 54 -1.09 -24.69 -14.39
CA ALA A 54 -1.00 -23.48 -15.18
C ALA A 54 -1.63 -22.28 -14.46
N ASP A 55 -2.76 -22.49 -13.78
CA ASP A 55 -3.47 -21.50 -12.97
C ASP A 55 -2.68 -21.15 -11.71
N GLU A 56 -2.09 -22.14 -11.01
CA GLU A 56 -1.19 -21.90 -9.87
C GLU A 56 0.07 -21.15 -10.31
N GLY A 57 0.66 -21.50 -11.46
CA GLY A 57 1.78 -20.77 -12.05
C GLY A 57 1.42 -19.36 -12.54
N THR A 58 0.13 -19.10 -12.79
CA THR A 58 -0.40 -17.78 -13.17
C THR A 58 -0.76 -16.95 -11.93
N ALA A 59 -1.34 -17.57 -10.89
CA ALA A 59 -1.62 -16.97 -9.59
C ALA A 59 -0.32 -16.62 -8.83
N GLN A 60 0.68 -17.50 -8.88
CA GLN A 60 2.05 -17.17 -8.43
C GLN A 60 2.68 -16.04 -9.24
N ARG A 61 2.13 -15.67 -10.41
CA ARG A 61 2.59 -14.53 -11.23
C ARG A 61 1.83 -13.24 -10.91
N GLU A 62 0.56 -13.34 -10.52
CA GLU A 62 -0.19 -12.22 -9.94
C GLU A 62 0.44 -11.77 -8.61
N ASP A 63 1.04 -12.70 -7.87
CA ASP A 63 1.88 -12.43 -6.68
C ASP A 63 3.38 -12.20 -7.00
N ARG A 64 3.82 -12.34 -8.27
CA ARG A 64 5.22 -12.15 -8.70
C ARG A 64 5.35 -11.33 -9.98
N GLY A 65 4.68 -10.17 -10.02
CA GLY A 65 5.23 -9.04 -10.79
C GLY A 65 6.65 -8.73 -10.30
N PRO A 66 7.55 -8.16 -11.12
CA PRO A 66 8.81 -7.65 -10.59
C PRO A 66 8.43 -6.62 -9.52
N GLY A 67 8.65 -6.95 -8.24
CA GLY A 67 8.43 -6.02 -7.14
C GLY A 67 9.12 -4.73 -7.54
N GLN A 68 8.33 -3.67 -7.73
CA GLN A 68 8.86 -2.41 -8.23
C GLN A 68 9.70 -1.79 -7.12
N VAL A 69 11.00 -2.08 -7.13
CA VAL A 69 11.94 -1.53 -6.17
C VAL A 69 12.08 -0.05 -6.45
N ASP A 70 11.85 0.78 -5.43
CA ASP A 70 11.96 2.23 -5.56
C ASP A 70 13.36 2.67 -6.00
N LEU A 71 13.40 3.73 -6.80
CA LEU A 71 14.65 4.35 -7.22
C LEU A 71 15.10 5.34 -6.15
N THR A 72 16.36 5.24 -5.76
CA THR A 72 17.04 6.31 -5.01
C THR A 72 17.24 7.54 -5.90
N ASP A 73 17.41 8.71 -5.28
CA ASP A 73 17.67 9.95 -6.03
C ASP A 73 18.97 9.88 -6.85
N ALA A 74 19.99 9.18 -6.32
CA ALA A 74 21.26 8.96 -7.02
C ALA A 74 21.12 8.04 -8.25
N GLU A 75 20.18 7.10 -8.25
CA GLU A 75 19.87 6.27 -9.42
C GLU A 75 19.03 7.04 -10.43
N ARG A 76 18.06 7.83 -9.95
CA ARG A 76 17.24 8.71 -10.80
C ARG A 76 18.11 9.72 -11.57
N GLY A 77 19.15 10.27 -10.94
CA GLY A 77 20.08 11.18 -11.59
C GLY A 77 21.04 10.53 -12.60
N ARG A 78 21.24 9.21 -12.55
CA ARG A 78 22.11 8.46 -13.47
C ARG A 78 21.39 7.96 -14.73
N LEU A 79 20.06 7.91 -14.69
CA LEU A 79 19.23 7.41 -15.79
C LEU A 79 18.72 8.56 -16.65
N ASP A 80 18.79 8.38 -17.97
CA ASP A 80 18.27 9.35 -18.92
C ASP A 80 16.85 8.97 -19.36
N PHE A 81 15.85 9.52 -18.67
CA PHE A 81 14.43 9.32 -18.97
C PHE A 81 13.95 10.04 -20.24
N SER A 82 14.80 10.85 -20.88
CA SER A 82 14.44 11.53 -22.13
C SER A 82 14.61 10.64 -23.37
N LYS A 83 15.12 9.41 -23.21
CA LYS A 83 15.47 8.50 -24.30
C LYS A 83 14.61 7.23 -24.31
N GLY A 84 14.19 6.84 -25.50
CA GLY A 84 13.62 5.51 -25.76
C GLY A 84 12.37 5.20 -24.94
N ARG A 85 12.37 4.05 -24.27
CA ARG A 85 11.27 3.54 -23.44
C ARG A 85 11.44 3.85 -21.95
N ALA A 86 12.49 4.58 -21.58
CA ALA A 86 12.84 4.83 -20.19
C ALA A 86 11.79 5.71 -19.50
N ASN A 87 11.15 5.17 -18.47
CA ASN A 87 10.32 5.90 -17.53
C ASN A 87 10.51 5.31 -16.12
N VAL A 88 9.97 5.97 -15.10
CA VAL A 88 10.19 5.60 -13.69
C VAL A 88 9.73 4.17 -13.40
N LEU A 89 8.54 3.77 -13.85
CA LEU A 89 8.00 2.42 -13.62
C LEU A 89 8.83 1.34 -14.32
N TRP A 90 9.31 1.63 -15.53
CA TRP A 90 10.22 0.76 -16.27
C TRP A 90 11.55 0.58 -15.53
N ALA A 91 12.14 1.67 -15.02
CA ALA A 91 13.39 1.62 -14.28
C ALA A 91 13.25 0.88 -12.94
N ARG A 92 12.13 1.05 -12.22
CA ARG A 92 11.82 0.27 -11.01
C ARG A 92 11.70 -1.23 -11.30
N SER A 93 11.11 -1.58 -12.44
CA SER A 93 11.00 -2.96 -12.89
C SER A 93 12.35 -3.59 -13.23
N ILE A 94 13.26 -2.84 -13.84
CA ILE A 94 14.64 -3.28 -14.12
C ILE A 94 15.46 -3.39 -12.84
N LYS A 95 15.30 -2.46 -11.90
CA LYS A 95 15.93 -2.54 -10.57
C LYS A 95 15.50 -3.81 -9.83
N GLY A 96 14.22 -4.17 -9.90
CA GLY A 96 13.72 -5.43 -9.36
C GLY A 96 14.34 -6.68 -10.02
N LEU A 97 14.60 -6.64 -11.34
CA LEU A 97 15.34 -7.70 -12.03
C LEU A 97 16.80 -7.76 -11.58
N ALA A 98 17.47 -6.62 -11.49
CA ALA A 98 18.86 -6.54 -11.06
C ALA A 98 19.06 -7.06 -9.64
N ALA A 99 18.17 -6.68 -8.71
CA ALA A 99 18.18 -7.19 -7.34
C ALA A 99 18.04 -8.72 -7.30
N ARG A 100 17.15 -9.29 -8.14
CA ARG A 100 16.96 -10.75 -8.24
C ARG A 100 18.21 -11.48 -8.73
N HIS A 101 18.99 -10.84 -9.61
CA HIS A 101 20.22 -11.42 -10.17
C HIS A 101 21.50 -10.98 -9.43
N GLY A 102 21.37 -10.28 -8.30
CA GLY A 102 22.51 -9.85 -7.48
C GLY A 102 23.38 -8.77 -8.12
N VAL A 103 22.84 -7.98 -9.04
CA VAL A 103 23.58 -6.95 -9.78
C VAL A 103 23.51 -5.62 -9.03
N SER A 104 24.59 -5.25 -8.34
CA SER A 104 24.63 -4.04 -7.52
C SER A 104 24.78 -2.74 -8.33
N ASP A 105 25.57 -2.74 -9.42
CA ASP A 105 25.71 -1.58 -10.32
C ASP A 105 24.83 -1.72 -11.57
N TRP A 106 23.54 -1.93 -11.35
CA TRP A 106 22.60 -2.22 -12.41
C TRP A 106 22.43 -1.09 -13.43
N THR A 107 22.57 0.18 -13.00
CA THR A 107 22.42 1.35 -13.87
C THR A 107 23.41 1.38 -15.03
N SER A 108 24.56 0.70 -14.91
CA SER A 108 25.56 0.57 -15.97
C SER A 108 25.16 -0.39 -17.10
N TYR A 109 24.18 -1.26 -16.84
CA TYR A 109 23.68 -2.28 -17.77
C TYR A 109 22.31 -1.91 -18.37
N VAL A 110 21.82 -0.70 -18.11
CA VAL A 110 20.52 -0.24 -18.59
C VAL A 110 20.62 0.31 -20.01
N ASP A 111 19.85 -0.26 -20.93
CA ASP A 111 19.68 0.25 -22.29
C ASP A 111 18.23 0.71 -22.50
N PRO A 112 17.97 2.03 -22.65
CA PRO A 112 16.61 2.56 -22.80
C PRO A 112 15.88 2.10 -24.08
N THR A 113 16.55 1.39 -24.99
CA THR A 113 15.94 0.82 -26.20
C THR A 113 15.35 -0.57 -25.96
N LEU A 114 15.76 -1.27 -24.90
CA LEU A 114 15.32 -2.62 -24.55
C LEU A 114 14.08 -2.60 -23.62
N THR A 115 13.24 -3.62 -23.75
CA THR A 115 12.09 -3.88 -22.87
C THR A 115 12.55 -4.46 -21.53
N VAL A 116 11.65 -4.48 -20.52
CA VAL A 116 11.93 -5.11 -19.22
C VAL A 116 12.26 -6.60 -19.38
N ASP A 117 11.57 -7.29 -20.29
CA ASP A 117 11.83 -8.70 -20.57
C ASP A 117 13.19 -8.94 -21.23
N GLU A 118 13.63 -8.05 -22.13
CA GLU A 118 14.96 -8.10 -22.75
C GLU A 118 16.07 -7.77 -21.74
N HIS A 119 15.81 -6.91 -20.76
CA HIS A 119 16.76 -6.66 -19.65
C HIS A 119 16.90 -7.87 -18.71
N ARG A 120 16.00 -8.85 -18.74
CA ARG A 120 16.13 -10.06 -17.93
C ARG A 120 17.41 -10.81 -18.27
N GLU A 121 17.66 -11.02 -19.56
CA GLU A 121 18.87 -11.71 -20.05
C GLU A 121 20.13 -10.88 -19.78
N VAL A 122 20.05 -9.55 -19.92
CA VAL A 122 21.15 -8.63 -19.61
C VAL A 122 21.53 -8.69 -18.13
N MET A 123 20.54 -8.64 -17.22
CA MET A 123 20.77 -8.68 -15.77
C MET A 123 21.19 -10.07 -15.29
N GLU A 124 20.66 -11.13 -15.90
CA GLU A 124 21.10 -12.49 -15.64
C GLU A 124 22.57 -12.69 -16.02
N ASN A 125 22.99 -12.22 -17.20
CA ASN A 125 24.38 -12.31 -17.64
C ASN A 125 25.31 -11.43 -16.77
N ALA A 126 24.89 -10.21 -16.43
CA ALA A 126 25.65 -9.33 -15.54
C ALA A 126 25.86 -9.95 -14.15
N GLY A 127 24.84 -10.64 -13.60
CA GLY A 127 24.94 -11.37 -12.35
C GLY A 127 25.90 -12.57 -12.42
N GLN A 128 26.02 -13.21 -13.59
CA GLN A 128 26.96 -14.32 -13.82
C GLN A 128 28.40 -13.84 -14.00
N GLU A 129 28.61 -12.68 -14.64
CA GLU A 129 29.93 -12.10 -14.91
C GLU A 129 30.53 -11.36 -13.69
N GLY A 130 29.68 -10.86 -12.78
CA GLY A 130 30.04 -10.06 -11.61
C GLY A 130 30.63 -10.81 -10.40
N GLY A 131 30.87 -12.12 -10.48
CA GLY A 131 31.61 -12.85 -9.44
C GLY A 131 30.86 -13.20 -8.16
N GLY A 132 29.52 -13.28 -8.19
CA GLY A 132 28.75 -13.92 -7.12
C GLY A 132 28.80 -15.44 -7.26
N ALA A 133 29.36 -16.15 -6.27
CA ALA A 133 29.27 -17.61 -6.22
C ALA A 133 27.80 -18.04 -6.32
N ARG A 134 27.52 -19.11 -7.08
CA ARG A 134 26.17 -19.71 -7.13
C ARG A 134 25.74 -20.07 -5.70
N ALA A 135 24.92 -19.25 -5.09
CA ALA A 135 24.14 -19.63 -3.92
C ALA A 135 23.11 -20.68 -4.39
N ASP A 136 23.03 -21.79 -3.67
CA ASP A 136 22.04 -22.83 -3.89
C ASP A 136 20.62 -22.21 -3.94
N PRO A 137 19.64 -22.77 -4.67
CA PRO A 137 18.26 -22.27 -4.67
C PRO A 137 17.72 -22.08 -3.25
N ASP A 138 18.06 -23.00 -2.34
CA ASP A 138 17.69 -22.93 -0.91
C ASP A 138 18.34 -21.74 -0.17
N GLN A 139 19.56 -21.34 -0.56
CA GLN A 139 20.20 -20.13 0.00
C GLN A 139 19.58 -18.85 -0.57
N ARG A 140 19.14 -18.85 -1.82
CA ARG A 140 18.49 -17.68 -2.44
C ARG A 140 17.10 -17.40 -1.88
N ASP A 141 16.36 -18.45 -1.54
CA ASP A 141 15.06 -18.30 -0.89
C ASP A 141 15.24 -17.86 0.58
N ALA A 142 16.24 -18.42 1.29
CA ALA A 142 16.61 -17.96 2.64
C ALA A 142 17.10 -16.51 2.66
N ASP A 143 17.92 -16.08 1.70
CA ASP A 143 18.40 -14.71 1.58
C ASP A 143 17.26 -13.74 1.21
N ARG A 144 16.30 -14.19 0.39
CA ARG A 144 15.11 -13.38 0.06
C ARG A 144 14.21 -13.21 1.28
N GLU A 145 13.97 -14.29 2.02
CA GLU A 145 13.14 -14.28 3.23
C GLU A 145 13.81 -13.44 4.33
N ALA A 146 15.13 -13.54 4.49
CA ALA A 146 15.89 -12.70 5.40
C ALA A 146 15.87 -11.21 4.99
N ASN A 147 15.95 -10.89 3.69
CA ASN A 147 15.83 -9.52 3.22
C ASN A 147 14.41 -8.96 3.36
N ALA A 148 13.38 -9.76 3.08
CA ALA A 148 11.99 -9.37 3.30
C ALA A 148 11.72 -9.11 4.79
N ALA A 149 12.16 -10.02 5.66
CA ALA A 149 12.07 -9.85 7.11
C ALA A 149 12.86 -8.62 7.59
N ALA A 150 14.04 -8.35 7.01
CA ALA A 150 14.83 -7.15 7.35
C ALA A 150 14.15 -5.86 6.87
N THR A 151 13.50 -5.87 5.71
CA THR A 151 12.71 -4.72 5.22
C THR A 151 11.47 -4.50 6.08
N GLU A 152 10.71 -5.53 6.37
CA GLU A 152 9.53 -5.44 7.26
C GLU A 152 9.93 -4.98 8.66
N GLN A 153 11.06 -5.47 9.19
CA GLN A 153 11.60 -5.02 10.47
C GLN A 153 12.04 -3.55 10.39
N ALA A 154 12.71 -3.13 9.30
CA ALA A 154 13.13 -1.74 9.12
C ALA A 154 11.93 -0.79 8.96
N GLU A 155 10.89 -1.19 8.24
CA GLU A 155 9.64 -0.44 8.09
C GLU A 155 8.89 -0.36 9.43
N GLY A 156 8.79 -1.48 10.16
CA GLY A 156 8.22 -1.52 11.51
C GLY A 156 8.96 -0.63 12.50
N CYS A 157 10.30 -0.63 12.45
CA CYS A 157 11.13 0.25 13.28
C CYS A 157 11.01 1.72 12.89
N ASN A 158 10.93 2.06 11.60
CA ASN A 158 10.67 3.43 11.16
C ASN A 158 9.27 3.90 11.56
N HIS A 159 8.28 3.01 11.49
CA HIS A 159 6.91 3.32 11.91
C HIS A 159 6.82 3.55 13.42
N ALA A 160 7.43 2.66 14.21
CA ALA A 160 7.52 2.80 15.66
C ALA A 160 8.33 4.04 16.06
N ARG A 161 9.36 4.40 15.28
CA ARG A 161 10.12 5.64 15.46
C ARG A 161 9.22 6.85 15.31
N GLY A 162 8.42 6.91 14.25
CA GLY A 162 7.41 7.94 14.08
C GLY A 162 6.51 8.01 15.31
N HIS A 163 5.81 6.94 15.67
CA HIS A 163 4.92 6.94 16.84
C HIS A 163 5.61 7.34 18.15
N CYS A 164 6.85 6.90 18.37
CA CYS A 164 7.63 7.28 19.55
C CYS A 164 8.01 8.77 19.55
N GLU A 165 8.40 9.36 18.40
CA GLU A 165 8.61 10.80 18.26
C GLU A 165 7.35 11.61 18.65
N HIS A 166 6.16 11.01 18.49
CA HIS A 166 4.87 11.60 18.86
C HIS A 166 4.39 11.24 20.27
N GLY A 167 5.20 10.52 21.07
CA GLY A 167 4.95 10.26 22.48
C GLY A 167 4.17 8.98 22.79
N ASP A 168 4.05 8.05 21.84
CA ASP A 168 3.47 6.72 22.07
C ASP A 168 4.44 5.86 22.93
N PRO A 169 4.05 5.48 24.16
CA PRO A 169 4.91 4.71 25.06
C PRO A 169 5.18 3.29 24.58
N ASP A 170 4.20 2.65 23.93
CA ASP A 170 4.32 1.26 23.46
C ASP A 170 5.25 1.21 22.23
N ALA A 171 5.19 2.24 21.38
CA ALA A 171 6.12 2.40 20.27
C ALA A 171 7.56 2.67 20.74
N CYS A 172 7.74 3.48 21.79
CA CYS A 172 9.05 3.74 22.38
C CYS A 172 9.66 2.52 23.09
N GLU A 173 8.82 1.67 23.71
CA GLU A 173 9.25 0.38 24.26
C GLU A 173 9.67 -0.58 23.14
N PHE A 174 8.86 -0.68 22.08
CA PHE A 174 9.18 -1.49 20.91
C PHE A 174 10.51 -1.09 20.24
N LEU A 175 10.82 0.20 20.17
CA LEU A 175 12.11 0.67 19.63
C LEU A 175 13.32 0.18 20.44
N GLN A 176 13.20 0.11 21.76
CA GLN A 176 14.28 -0.35 22.64
C GLN A 176 14.44 -1.87 22.55
N GLU A 177 13.33 -2.60 22.62
CA GLU A 177 13.35 -4.05 22.70
C GLU A 177 13.59 -4.73 21.35
N ALA A 178 12.96 -4.24 20.28
CA ALA A 178 12.95 -4.88 18.97
C ALA A 178 13.85 -4.19 17.94
N CYS A 179 14.05 -2.87 18.06
CA CYS A 179 14.82 -2.09 17.09
C CYS A 179 16.22 -1.68 17.58
N GLY A 180 16.55 -1.98 18.85
CA GLY A 180 17.89 -1.79 19.42
C GLY A 180 18.26 -0.34 19.72
N TYR A 181 17.29 0.56 19.85
CA TYR A 181 17.53 1.93 20.29
C TYR A 181 17.92 1.93 21.78
N SER A 182 18.91 2.74 22.14
CA SER A 182 19.23 2.98 23.55
C SER A 182 18.18 3.88 24.21
N GLU A 183 18.05 3.80 25.54
CA GLU A 183 17.22 4.72 26.33
C GLU A 183 17.56 6.19 26.03
N ALA A 184 18.83 6.50 25.74
CA ALA A 184 19.27 7.84 25.38
C ALA A 184 18.78 8.26 23.99
N GLU A 185 18.84 7.36 22.99
CA GLU A 185 18.31 7.64 21.64
C GLU A 185 16.79 7.79 21.65
N VAL A 186 16.06 6.97 22.43
CA VAL A 186 14.62 7.15 22.62
C VAL A 186 14.32 8.45 23.37
N SER A 187 15.10 8.79 24.39
CA SER A 187 14.98 10.07 25.08
C SER A 187 15.23 11.23 24.12
N ASP A 188 16.18 11.13 23.18
CA ASP A 188 16.45 12.16 22.18
C ASP A 188 15.34 12.25 21.12
N LEU A 189 14.72 11.14 20.73
CA LEU A 189 13.52 11.15 19.86
C LEU A 189 12.33 11.84 20.54
N LEU A 190 12.20 11.69 21.85
CA LEU A 190 11.17 12.34 22.67
C LEU A 190 11.53 13.79 23.02
N THR A 191 12.83 14.09 23.07
CA THR A 191 13.39 15.41 23.40
C THR A 191 13.57 16.19 22.10
N GLU A 192 12.56 16.97 21.75
CA GLU A 192 12.80 18.00 20.75
C GLU A 192 13.76 19.06 21.30
N PRO A 193 14.55 19.72 20.42
CA PRO A 193 15.43 20.79 20.83
C PRO A 193 14.68 21.77 21.73
N ASP A 194 15.34 22.19 22.82
CA ASP A 194 14.81 23.25 23.68
C ASP A 194 14.29 24.37 22.76
N PRO A 195 13.01 24.77 22.87
CA PRO A 195 12.48 25.86 22.07
C PRO A 195 13.44 27.03 22.24
N ALA A 196 13.91 27.62 21.14
CA ALA A 196 14.71 28.82 21.24
C ALA A 196 13.90 29.84 22.08
N PRO A 197 14.52 30.74 22.85
CA PRO A 197 13.77 31.75 23.58
C PRO A 197 12.95 32.58 22.58
N GLY A 198 11.65 32.28 22.46
CA GLY A 198 10.77 32.80 21.40
C GLY A 198 9.96 31.75 20.63
N ASP A 199 10.28 30.45 20.74
CA ASP A 199 9.54 29.32 20.11
C ASP A 199 8.45 28.75 21.03
N GLY A 200 7.95 29.55 21.99
CA GLY A 200 6.55 29.37 22.40
C GLY A 200 5.66 29.77 21.21
N PRO A 201 4.43 29.25 21.11
CA PRO A 201 3.61 29.52 19.93
C PRO A 201 3.55 31.02 19.64
N THR A 202 4.10 31.42 18.49
CA THR A 202 4.07 32.81 18.01
C THR A 202 2.78 33.13 17.25
N ASP A 203 1.92 32.12 17.09
CA ASP A 203 0.65 32.22 16.39
C ASP A 203 -0.48 32.46 17.40
N ASP A 204 -1.34 33.43 17.09
CA ASP A 204 -2.50 33.83 17.91
C ASP A 204 -3.46 32.64 18.21
N ASP A 205 -3.38 31.53 17.47
CA ASP A 205 -4.25 30.34 17.59
C ASP A 205 -3.81 29.30 18.64
N ALA A 206 -2.56 29.35 19.13
CA ALA A 206 -2.07 28.41 20.15
C ALA A 206 -2.11 29.00 21.58
N SER A 207 -2.57 30.24 21.71
CA SER A 207 -2.87 30.87 22.99
C SER A 207 -3.91 30.14 23.87
N PRO A 208 -4.92 29.39 23.35
CA PRO A 208 -5.90 28.69 24.20
C PRO A 208 -5.41 27.35 24.78
N LEU A 209 -4.37 26.73 24.19
CA LEU A 209 -3.84 25.43 24.63
C LEU A 209 -2.57 25.57 25.49
N SER A 210 -2.27 26.78 25.95
CA SER A 210 -1.22 27.02 26.93
C SER A 210 -1.61 26.47 28.30
N PRO A 211 -0.66 25.93 29.08
CA PRO A 211 -0.97 25.40 30.41
C PRO A 211 -1.53 26.52 31.30
N PRO A 212 -2.66 26.27 32.01
CA PRO A 212 -3.21 27.19 32.98
C PRO A 212 -2.19 27.63 34.05
N ASP A 213 -2.28 28.89 34.50
CA ASP A 213 -1.36 29.46 35.50
C ASP A 213 -1.39 28.73 36.86
N ASP A 214 -2.49 28.03 37.17
CA ASP A 214 -2.68 27.26 38.40
C ASP A 214 -2.21 25.80 38.30
N LEU A 215 -1.76 25.37 37.11
CA LEU A 215 -1.14 24.08 36.89
C LEU A 215 0.34 24.16 37.26
N GLU A 216 0.79 23.26 38.16
CA GLU A 216 2.17 23.26 38.65
C GLU A 216 2.87 21.91 38.49
N GLY A 217 4.20 21.97 38.36
CA GLY A 217 5.10 20.82 38.44
C GLY A 217 4.79 19.71 37.44
N ALA A 218 4.73 18.47 37.92
CA ALA A 218 4.51 17.28 37.09
C ALA A 218 3.20 17.32 36.27
N ARG A 219 2.19 18.09 36.72
CA ARG A 219 0.91 18.22 36.02
C ARG A 219 1.02 19.09 34.77
N VAL A 220 1.84 20.14 34.79
CA VAL A 220 2.15 20.95 33.60
C VAL A 220 2.78 20.07 32.53
N GLY A 221 3.76 19.26 32.91
CA GLY A 221 4.41 18.34 31.97
C GLY A 221 3.44 17.33 31.37
N ALA A 222 2.51 16.78 32.16
CA ALA A 222 1.48 15.88 31.65
C ALA A 222 0.53 16.58 30.68
N TYR A 223 0.07 17.79 31.02
CA TYR A 223 -0.79 18.60 30.16
C TYR A 223 -0.13 18.91 28.81
N LEU A 224 1.10 19.39 28.82
CA LEU A 224 1.84 19.71 27.59
C LEU A 224 2.04 18.48 26.69
N ARG A 225 2.27 17.29 27.27
CA ARG A 225 2.33 16.04 26.49
C ARG A 225 0.99 15.69 25.87
N SER A 226 -0.12 15.84 26.60
CA SER A 226 -1.46 15.59 26.08
C SER A 226 -1.83 16.57 24.96
N VAL A 227 -1.52 17.86 25.11
CA VAL A 227 -1.72 18.88 24.06
C VAL A 227 -0.91 18.54 22.82
N ARG A 228 0.36 18.15 22.99
CA ARG A 228 1.20 17.74 21.86
C ARG A 228 0.65 16.50 21.15
N GLY A 229 0.23 15.49 21.91
CA GLY A 229 -0.42 14.31 21.34
C GLY A 229 -1.69 14.64 20.57
N TYR A 230 -2.51 15.56 21.08
CA TYR A 230 -3.69 16.08 20.39
C TYR A 230 -3.33 16.76 19.06
N LEU A 231 -2.42 17.74 19.07
CA LEU A 231 -2.03 18.49 17.86
C LEU A 231 -1.47 17.56 16.77
N ASN A 232 -0.58 16.64 17.16
CA ASN A 232 0.01 15.68 16.25
C ASN A 232 -1.05 14.74 15.64
N ALA A 233 -1.99 14.25 16.46
CA ALA A 233 -3.07 13.39 15.98
C ALA A 233 -4.00 14.14 15.01
N THR A 234 -4.32 15.41 15.28
CA THR A 234 -5.15 16.22 14.39
C THR A 234 -4.46 16.53 13.07
N ASP A 235 -3.14 16.80 13.08
CA ASP A 235 -2.36 17.00 11.86
C ASP A 235 -2.32 15.72 11.00
N ALA A 236 -2.12 14.56 11.64
CA ALA A 236 -2.13 13.27 10.96
C ALA A 236 -3.52 12.97 10.34
N VAL A 237 -4.60 13.23 11.07
CA VAL A 237 -5.97 13.10 10.55
C VAL A 237 -6.17 13.99 9.32
N ALA A 238 -5.72 15.24 9.36
CA ALA A 238 -5.82 16.16 8.22
C ALA A 238 -5.08 15.62 6.98
N GLU A 239 -3.86 15.12 7.14
CA GLU A 239 -3.11 14.48 6.04
C GLU A 239 -3.82 13.24 5.49
N HIS A 240 -4.35 12.38 6.37
CA HIS A 240 -5.05 11.17 5.97
C HIS A 240 -6.37 11.44 5.25
N ILE A 241 -7.11 12.47 5.65
CA ILE A 241 -8.34 12.89 4.97
C ILE A 241 -8.05 13.30 3.53
N GLU A 242 -6.97 14.03 3.27
CA GLU A 242 -6.64 14.44 1.91
C GLU A 242 -6.27 13.25 1.02
N LYS A 243 -5.44 12.32 1.52
CA LYS A 243 -5.11 11.07 0.82
C LYS A 243 -6.34 10.22 0.56
N LEU A 244 -7.27 10.18 1.52
CA LEU A 244 -8.53 9.45 1.38
C LEU A 244 -9.40 10.05 0.27
N ARG A 245 -9.52 11.39 0.21
CA ARG A 245 -10.29 12.08 -0.84
C ARG A 245 -9.76 11.74 -2.24
N GLU A 246 -8.45 11.90 -2.45
CA GLU A 246 -7.81 11.56 -3.73
C GLU A 246 -8.04 10.10 -4.12
N SER A 247 -7.88 9.18 -3.15
CA SER A 247 -8.04 7.75 -3.38
C SER A 247 -9.48 7.37 -3.73
N LEU A 248 -10.47 7.96 -3.05
CA LEU A 248 -11.89 7.74 -3.32
C LEU A 248 -12.30 8.29 -4.68
N GLU A 249 -11.83 9.48 -5.05
CA GLU A 249 -12.09 10.06 -6.38
C GLU A 249 -11.55 9.14 -7.47
N HIS A 250 -10.28 8.73 -7.36
CA HIS A 250 -9.65 7.82 -8.31
C HIS A 250 -10.35 6.47 -8.42
N ALA A 251 -10.73 5.87 -7.29
CA ALA A 251 -11.42 4.58 -7.29
C ALA A 251 -12.80 4.66 -7.98
N ASN A 252 -13.56 5.72 -7.71
CA ASN A 252 -14.87 5.93 -8.32
C ASN A 252 -14.76 6.26 -9.81
N ASP A 253 -13.81 7.09 -10.21
CA ASP A 253 -13.55 7.40 -11.61
C ASP A 253 -13.17 6.14 -12.40
N ALA A 254 -12.28 5.32 -11.84
CA ALA A 254 -11.89 4.05 -12.42
C ALA A 254 -13.07 3.08 -12.52
N ALA A 255 -13.88 2.95 -11.46
CA ALA A 255 -15.07 2.12 -11.45
C ALA A 255 -16.07 2.53 -12.55
N ARG A 256 -16.33 3.84 -12.68
CA ARG A 256 -17.18 4.39 -13.74
C ARG A 256 -16.61 4.13 -15.13
N ALA A 257 -15.30 4.32 -15.33
CA ALA A 257 -14.64 4.06 -16.61
C ALA A 257 -14.71 2.58 -17.01
N VAL A 258 -14.43 1.67 -16.08
CA VAL A 258 -14.50 0.21 -16.33
C VAL A 258 -15.91 -0.19 -16.72
N ASN A 259 -16.93 0.21 -15.95
CA ASN A 259 -18.32 -0.14 -16.28
C ASN A 259 -18.82 0.56 -17.55
N GLY A 260 -18.31 1.76 -17.87
CA GLY A 260 -18.55 2.42 -19.16
C GLY A 260 -18.03 1.59 -20.33
N ILE A 261 -16.76 1.16 -20.27
CA ILE A 261 -16.14 0.31 -21.31
C ILE A 261 -16.89 -1.01 -21.48
N ARG A 262 -17.29 -1.65 -20.37
CA ARG A 262 -18.07 -2.90 -20.41
C ARG A 262 -19.41 -2.70 -21.09
N THR A 263 -20.12 -1.64 -20.73
CA THR A 263 -21.42 -1.30 -21.32
C THR A 263 -21.30 -1.03 -22.82
N ASP A 264 -20.29 -0.25 -23.24
CA ASP A 264 -20.01 0.02 -24.65
C ASP A 264 -19.69 -1.25 -25.45
N ALA A 265 -19.08 -2.25 -24.79
CA ALA A 265 -18.81 -3.56 -25.36
C ALA A 265 -20.00 -4.54 -25.30
N GLY A 266 -21.16 -4.12 -24.79
CA GLY A 266 -22.35 -4.97 -24.63
C GLY A 266 -22.23 -6.00 -23.49
N LEU A 267 -21.32 -5.78 -22.55
CA LEU A 267 -21.14 -6.60 -21.35
C LEU A 267 -21.88 -5.99 -20.17
N GLU A 268 -22.39 -6.85 -19.28
CA GLU A 268 -23.01 -6.42 -18.02
C GLU A 268 -21.98 -5.69 -17.13
N PRO A 269 -22.35 -4.57 -16.49
CA PRO A 269 -21.53 -3.94 -15.45
C PRO A 269 -21.11 -4.93 -14.35
N ILE A 270 -19.97 -4.67 -13.73
CA ILE A 270 -19.51 -5.43 -12.55
C ILE A 270 -19.75 -4.64 -11.27
N HIS A 271 -19.89 -5.39 -10.19
CA HIS A 271 -19.84 -4.87 -8.82
C HIS A 271 -18.39 -4.80 -8.35
N PHE A 272 -18.02 -3.70 -7.69
CA PHE A 272 -16.68 -3.48 -7.16
C PHE A 272 -16.65 -3.74 -5.66
N THR A 273 -16.60 -5.01 -5.25
CA THR A 273 -16.65 -5.42 -3.83
C THR A 273 -15.60 -4.71 -2.97
N LYS A 274 -14.36 -4.55 -3.45
CA LYS A 274 -13.32 -3.83 -2.69
C LYS A 274 -13.67 -2.36 -2.42
N LEU A 275 -14.34 -1.69 -3.36
CA LEU A 275 -14.78 -0.30 -3.18
C LEU A 275 -15.99 -0.24 -2.25
N GLU A 276 -16.88 -1.23 -2.32
CA GLU A 276 -18.00 -1.39 -1.40
C GLU A 276 -17.54 -1.60 0.05
N ASP A 277 -16.58 -2.50 0.27
CA ASP A 277 -15.97 -2.75 1.59
C ASP A 277 -15.32 -1.49 2.15
N ALA A 278 -14.54 -0.76 1.33
CA ALA A 278 -13.91 0.49 1.76
C ALA A 278 -14.94 1.58 2.15
N ASN A 279 -16.08 1.64 1.45
CA ASN A 279 -17.16 2.56 1.81
C ASN A 279 -17.83 2.17 3.13
N ALA A 280 -17.95 0.86 3.41
CA ALA A 280 -18.46 0.38 4.69
C ALA A 280 -17.52 0.77 5.84
N ASP A 281 -16.21 0.54 5.69
CA ASP A 281 -15.20 0.92 6.69
C ASP A 281 -15.21 2.45 6.96
N LEU A 282 -15.33 3.27 5.90
CA LEU A 282 -15.46 4.71 6.04
C LEU A 282 -16.72 5.11 6.81
N THR A 283 -17.83 4.43 6.57
CA THR A 283 -19.09 4.67 7.29
C THR A 283 -18.93 4.35 8.78
N ASP A 284 -18.25 3.26 9.11
CA ASP A 284 -18.00 2.88 10.50
C ASP A 284 -17.05 3.87 11.20
N LEU A 285 -16.06 4.42 10.49
CA LEU A 285 -15.22 5.51 11.01
C LEU A 285 -16.04 6.76 11.33
N VAL A 286 -16.97 7.18 10.45
CA VAL A 286 -17.85 8.33 10.70
C VAL A 286 -18.71 8.10 11.96
N ARG A 287 -19.24 6.88 12.14
CA ARG A 287 -19.99 6.51 13.34
C ARG A 287 -19.12 6.51 14.61
N MET A 288 -17.87 6.07 14.49
CA MET A 288 -16.92 6.12 15.60
C MET A 288 -16.68 7.57 16.00
N VAL A 289 -16.39 8.46 15.05
CA VAL A 289 -16.19 9.90 15.31
C VAL A 289 -17.40 10.49 16.04
N ALA A 290 -18.62 10.21 15.57
CA ALA A 290 -19.85 10.67 16.23
C ALA A 290 -20.00 10.16 17.68
N THR A 291 -19.43 9.01 18.00
CA THR A 291 -19.52 8.38 19.32
C THR A 291 -18.42 8.87 20.27
N THR A 292 -17.24 9.19 19.74
CA THR A 292 -16.03 9.48 20.55
C THR A 292 -15.61 10.95 20.53
N CYS A 293 -16.31 11.82 19.81
CA CYS A 293 -15.96 13.23 19.73
C CYS A 293 -16.16 13.95 21.07
N GLU A 294 -15.14 14.70 21.50
CA GLU A 294 -15.25 15.67 22.60
C GLU A 294 -15.81 17.00 22.07
N GLU A 295 -15.45 17.38 20.84
CA GLU A 295 -16.05 18.48 20.07
C GLU A 295 -16.72 17.90 18.82
N CYS A 296 -18.05 17.78 18.86
CA CYS A 296 -18.84 17.06 17.84
C CYS A 296 -19.44 17.96 16.77
N HIS A 297 -18.98 19.21 16.68
CA HIS A 297 -19.49 20.17 15.71
C HIS A 297 -18.39 20.55 14.74
N ALA A 298 -18.72 20.56 13.46
CA ALA A 298 -17.91 21.18 12.43
C ALA A 298 -18.43 22.59 12.17
N ASP A 299 -17.54 23.59 12.17
CA ASP A 299 -17.86 24.96 11.76
C ASP A 299 -17.28 25.20 10.36
N HIS A 300 -18.17 25.53 9.43
CA HIS A 300 -17.92 25.78 8.03
C HIS A 300 -18.07 27.27 7.68
N SER A 301 -18.33 28.15 8.65
CA SER A 301 -18.53 29.59 8.42
C SER A 301 -17.34 30.27 7.71
N GLU A 302 -16.15 29.68 7.79
CA GLU A 302 -14.91 30.17 7.17
C GLU A 302 -14.48 29.38 5.90
N HIS A 303 -15.24 28.35 5.50
CA HIS A 303 -14.90 27.48 4.37
C HIS A 303 -15.97 27.51 3.26
N GLY A 304 -15.53 27.73 2.02
CA GLY A 304 -16.42 27.84 0.85
C GLY A 304 -16.76 26.49 0.23
N HIS A 305 -17.65 25.71 0.86
CA HIS A 305 -18.28 24.56 0.22
C HIS A 305 -19.75 24.45 0.64
N ASP A 306 -20.53 23.66 -0.10
CA ASP A 306 -21.95 23.46 0.20
C ASP A 306 -22.11 22.79 1.57
N VAL A 307 -23.02 23.33 2.39
CA VAL A 307 -23.41 22.78 3.71
C VAL A 307 -24.88 22.35 3.65
N THR A 308 -25.23 21.35 4.44
CA THR A 308 -26.55 20.70 4.42
C THR A 308 -27.52 21.27 5.45
N ALA A 309 -27.03 21.70 6.62
CA ALA A 309 -27.87 22.18 7.73
C ALA A 309 -27.52 23.60 8.25
N GLY A 310 -26.47 24.22 7.71
CA GLY A 310 -26.01 25.56 8.08
C GLY A 310 -24.49 25.60 8.30
N ASP A 311 -23.97 26.74 8.75
CA ASP A 311 -22.52 26.92 8.94
C ASP A 311 -21.97 26.06 10.10
N ARG A 312 -22.82 25.53 10.99
CA ARG A 312 -22.41 24.62 12.05
C ARG A 312 -23.19 23.31 11.92
N GLU A 313 -22.48 22.22 11.69
CA GLU A 313 -23.07 20.88 11.53
C GLU A 313 -22.69 20.00 12.74
N ASP A 314 -23.66 19.27 13.28
CA ASP A 314 -23.41 18.25 14.30
C ASP A 314 -23.07 16.91 13.63
N VAL A 315 -21.88 16.39 13.91
CA VAL A 315 -21.39 15.14 13.33
C VAL A 315 -22.25 13.95 13.76
N ARG A 316 -22.91 14.03 14.93
CA ARG A 316 -23.83 13.00 15.41
C ARG A 316 -25.11 13.00 14.59
N GLU A 317 -25.67 14.17 14.31
CA GLU A 317 -26.86 14.31 13.46
C GLU A 317 -26.58 13.76 12.06
N ALA A 318 -25.43 14.13 11.46
CA ALA A 318 -24.99 13.61 10.17
C ALA A 318 -24.83 12.07 10.16
N ALA A 319 -24.32 11.49 11.24
CA ALA A 319 -24.16 10.04 11.36
C ALA A 319 -25.48 9.28 11.58
N VAL A 320 -26.49 9.92 12.19
CA VAL A 320 -27.78 9.29 12.56
C VAL A 320 -28.83 9.47 11.47
N ASP A 321 -28.95 10.66 10.88
CA ASP A 321 -29.94 10.91 9.83
C ASP A 321 -29.59 10.19 8.51
N GLY A 322 -28.30 9.96 8.25
CA GLY A 322 -27.84 9.08 7.16
C GLY A 322 -28.08 7.59 7.41
N ALA A 323 -28.20 7.16 8.67
CA ALA A 323 -28.37 5.75 9.00
C ALA A 323 -29.76 5.20 8.67
N GLY A 324 -30.80 6.04 8.78
CA GLY A 324 -32.17 5.67 8.39
C GLY A 324 -32.33 5.42 6.88
N SER A 325 -31.38 5.86 6.07
CA SER A 325 -31.37 5.72 4.60
C SER A 325 -30.34 4.71 4.08
N THR A 326 -29.61 4.01 4.96
CA THR A 326 -28.65 2.96 4.61
C THR A 326 -29.05 1.59 5.21
N PRO A 327 -28.73 0.45 4.56
CA PRO A 327 -29.17 -0.89 5.01
C PRO A 327 -28.55 -1.34 6.34
N VAL A 328 -27.55 -0.60 6.84
CA VAL A 328 -26.69 -0.98 7.97
C VAL A 328 -27.22 -0.51 9.32
N GLY A 329 -28.25 0.33 9.38
CA GLY A 329 -28.86 0.81 10.63
C GLY A 329 -27.93 1.68 11.50
N VAL A 330 -28.37 1.99 12.72
CA VAL A 330 -27.59 2.65 13.79
C VAL A 330 -27.50 1.73 15.00
N SER A 331 -26.42 1.86 15.77
CA SER A 331 -26.33 1.21 17.07
C SER A 331 -27.21 1.93 18.10
N ASP A 332 -27.73 1.19 19.10
CA ASP A 332 -28.50 1.76 20.23
C ASP A 332 -27.73 2.84 21.02
N GLU A 333 -26.40 2.83 20.93
CA GLU A 333 -25.53 3.82 21.58
C GLU A 333 -25.50 5.13 20.79
N THR A 334 -25.35 5.03 19.47
CA THR A 334 -25.38 6.18 18.55
C THR A 334 -26.75 6.87 18.54
N GLU A 335 -27.85 6.11 18.56
CA GLU A 335 -29.22 6.66 18.58
C GLU A 335 -29.50 7.43 19.90
N ARG A 336 -28.96 6.95 21.02
CA ARG A 336 -29.09 7.60 22.33
C ARG A 336 -28.29 8.90 22.39
N ALA A 337 -27.06 8.91 21.90
CA ALA A 337 -26.19 10.10 21.87
C ALA A 337 -26.78 11.23 21.02
N ALA A 338 -27.47 10.89 19.91
CA ALA A 338 -28.15 11.87 19.06
C ALA A 338 -29.35 12.51 19.76
N THR A 339 -30.17 11.71 20.44
CA THR A 339 -31.38 12.18 21.15
C THR A 339 -31.02 13.12 22.30
N GLU A 340 -29.84 12.95 22.91
CA GLU A 340 -29.33 13.82 23.98
C GLU A 340 -28.75 15.15 23.46
N ALA A 341 -28.37 15.23 22.17
CA ALA A 341 -27.88 16.46 21.55
C ALA A 341 -29.00 17.48 21.26
N ASP A 342 -30.24 17.00 21.10
CA ASP A 342 -31.44 17.80 20.79
C ASP A 342 -32.12 18.45 22.02
N THR A 343 -31.56 18.26 23.23
CA THR A 343 -32.08 18.81 24.50
C THR A 343 -31.14 19.81 25.15
#